data_AF-Q7RE18-F1
#
_entry.id   AF-Q7RE18-F1
#
_cell.length_a   1.000
_cell.length_b   1.000
_cell.length_c   1.000
_cell.angle_alpha   90.00
_cell.angle_beta   90.00
_cell.angle_gamma   90.00
#
_symmetry.space_group_name_H-M   'P 1'
#
loop_
_entity.id
_entity.type
_entity.pdbx_description
1 polymer ?
#
loop_
_entity_poly.entity_id
_entity_poly.type
_entity_poly.pdbx_seq_one_letter_code
_entity_poly.pdbx_strand_id
1 'polypeptide(L)'
;MNDDICSKFDILRNYLPDKLGETGKLELRSLSNFKNYCADENCDTDLKKITIGFLWLLEKNCSISKNTDDYNENNISAFFLYIISWLSYQLNQNSERYFTKISDFYNEYISNNQNYMNLINDDNKCKKLKEIIDKKKDLLDINIKDMSNFYEAFKLLCSVHGTVAMSKYDNTLLGDATIFYNKYAELNDYYNVENTPHSKILSDLLTDYNKLKEKCGSNVNNSIQFPSLPTERATKSFLENSSIKISVIPMIFIFFALIILGITYKRSSSDFRKKLQKFNLRIKKIKRKINH
;
A
#
# COMPACT_ATOMS: atom_id res chain seq x y z
N MET A 1 -10.53 -7.94 -6.95
CA MET A 1 -10.85 -6.53 -6.64
C MET A 1 -11.37 -5.85 -7.89
N ASN A 2 -12.29 -4.88 -7.78
CA ASN A 2 -12.65 -4.02 -8.91
C ASN A 2 -11.48 -3.08 -9.28
N ASP A 3 -11.16 -2.98 -10.57
CA ASP A 3 -10.10 -2.12 -11.11
C ASP A 3 -10.27 -0.64 -10.70
N ASP A 4 -11.50 -0.17 -10.46
CA ASP A 4 -11.78 1.22 -10.05
C ASP A 4 -11.19 1.59 -8.66
N ILE A 5 -10.93 0.59 -7.79
CA ILE A 5 -10.38 0.84 -6.45
C ILE A 5 -8.96 1.43 -6.56
N CYS A 6 -8.10 0.84 -7.39
CA CYS A 6 -6.74 1.36 -7.63
C CYS A 6 -6.77 2.80 -8.12
N SER A 7 -7.64 3.08 -9.09
CA SER A 7 -7.82 4.43 -9.66
C SER A 7 -8.14 5.50 -8.61
N LYS A 8 -8.88 5.16 -7.54
CA LYS A 8 -9.14 6.13 -6.45
C LYS A 8 -7.88 6.48 -5.68
N PHE A 9 -7.03 5.49 -5.39
CA PHE A 9 -5.73 5.74 -4.76
C PHE A 9 -4.77 6.48 -5.69
N ASP A 10 -4.78 6.19 -6.99
CA ASP A 10 -3.98 6.92 -7.99
C ASP A 10 -4.33 8.41 -8.01
N ILE A 11 -5.64 8.72 -7.98
CA ILE A 11 -6.13 10.09 -7.87
C ILE A 11 -5.63 10.72 -6.57
N LEU A 12 -5.83 10.07 -5.42
CA LEU A 12 -5.43 10.62 -4.13
C LEU A 12 -3.93 10.90 -4.06
N ARG A 13 -3.09 10.03 -4.65
CA ARG A 13 -1.63 10.18 -4.67
C ARG A 13 -1.13 11.41 -5.42
N ASN A 14 -1.94 12.00 -6.31
CA ASN A 14 -1.62 13.28 -6.92
C ASN A 14 -1.70 14.45 -5.92
N TYR A 15 -2.45 14.29 -4.83
CA TYR A 15 -2.62 15.28 -3.76
C TYR A 15 -1.80 14.92 -2.52
N LEU A 16 -1.78 13.64 -2.13
CA LEU A 16 -1.07 13.07 -0.98
C LEU A 16 -0.14 11.94 -1.45
N PRO A 17 1.10 12.25 -1.87
CA PRO A 17 2.05 11.23 -2.30
C PRO A 17 2.35 10.21 -1.22
N ASP A 18 2.64 8.98 -1.65
CA ASP A 18 3.01 7.89 -0.74
C ASP A 18 4.40 8.04 -0.14
N LYS A 19 5.28 8.83 -0.76
CA LYS A 19 6.67 8.94 -0.36
C LYS A 19 6.87 10.16 0.53
N LEU A 20 7.45 9.92 1.70
CA LEU A 20 7.83 10.98 2.62
C LEU A 20 8.66 12.08 1.94
N GLY A 21 8.24 13.33 2.13
CA GLY A 21 8.93 14.52 1.61
C GLY A 21 8.67 14.83 0.14
N GLU A 22 7.87 14.03 -0.58
CA GLU A 22 7.35 14.43 -1.88
C GLU A 22 6.11 15.32 -1.74
N THR A 23 6.09 16.41 -2.50
CA THR A 23 4.93 17.29 -2.59
C THR A 23 3.95 16.74 -3.63
N GLY A 24 2.65 16.82 -3.34
CA GLY A 24 1.60 16.51 -4.30
C GLY A 24 1.79 17.30 -5.60
N LYS A 25 1.44 16.68 -6.72
CA LYS A 25 1.38 17.35 -8.03
C LYS A 25 0.28 18.41 -8.06
N LEU A 26 -0.76 18.19 -7.27
CA LEU A 26 -1.91 19.08 -7.10
C LEU A 26 -2.02 19.50 -5.64
N GLU A 27 -2.57 20.68 -5.41
CA GLU A 27 -2.84 21.16 -4.06
C GLU A 27 -3.98 20.38 -3.43
N LEU A 28 -3.82 19.94 -2.18
CA LEU A 28 -4.87 19.19 -1.47
C LEU A 28 -6.20 19.96 -1.41
N ARG A 29 -6.16 21.29 -1.37
CA ARG A 29 -7.34 22.16 -1.37
C ARG A 29 -8.17 22.06 -2.65
N SER A 30 -7.56 21.61 -3.75
CA SER A 30 -8.25 21.39 -5.02
C SER A 30 -8.85 19.98 -5.15
N LEU A 31 -8.80 19.17 -4.08
CA LEU A 31 -9.48 17.88 -4.02
C LEU A 31 -11.00 18.08 -4.07
N SER A 32 -11.71 17.22 -4.82
CA SER A 32 -13.16 17.27 -4.92
C SER A 32 -13.81 17.21 -3.53
N ASN A 33 -14.74 18.11 -3.24
CA ASN A 33 -15.43 18.20 -1.95
C ASN A 33 -14.50 18.49 -0.75
N PHE A 34 -13.31 19.09 -0.96
CA PHE A 34 -12.36 19.39 0.12
C PHE A 34 -13.02 20.04 1.36
N LYS A 35 -13.90 21.01 1.14
CA LYS A 35 -14.63 21.72 2.22
C LYS A 35 -15.49 20.81 3.09
N ASN A 36 -15.92 19.65 2.58
CA ASN A 36 -16.67 18.67 3.36
C ASN A 36 -15.79 17.94 4.38
N TYR A 37 -14.47 17.96 4.20
CA TYR A 37 -13.51 17.30 5.10
C TYR A 37 -12.71 18.31 5.94
N CYS A 38 -12.62 19.56 5.47
CA CYS A 38 -11.96 20.67 6.14
C CYS A 38 -12.75 21.99 5.95
N ALA A 39 -13.76 22.21 6.80
CA ALA A 39 -14.69 23.32 6.63
C ALA A 39 -14.08 24.69 6.96
N ASP A 40 -13.16 24.75 7.92
CA ASP A 40 -12.47 25.96 8.37
C ASP A 40 -11.22 26.30 7.54
N GLU A 41 -10.90 25.48 6.52
CA GLU A 41 -9.72 25.56 5.66
C GLU A 41 -8.37 25.55 6.42
N ASN A 42 -8.38 25.23 7.72
CA ASN A 42 -7.20 25.22 8.58
C ASN A 42 -6.73 23.78 8.87
N CYS A 43 -6.41 23.05 7.79
CA CYS A 43 -6.02 21.65 7.82
C CYS A 43 -4.62 21.39 7.29
N ASP A 44 -3.67 22.22 7.70
CA ASP A 44 -2.32 22.23 7.12
C ASP A 44 -1.33 21.27 7.83
N THR A 45 -1.69 20.68 8.99
CA THR A 45 -0.86 19.67 9.66
C THR A 45 -0.93 18.33 8.92
N ASP A 46 0.13 17.51 9.00
CA ASP A 46 0.19 16.27 8.25
C ASP A 46 -0.88 15.28 8.72
N LEU A 47 -1.17 15.21 10.02
CA LEU A 47 -2.29 14.40 10.52
C LEU A 47 -3.65 14.86 9.99
N LYS A 48 -3.90 16.17 9.88
CA LYS A 48 -5.17 16.66 9.31
C LYS A 48 -5.26 16.37 7.81
N LYS A 49 -4.15 16.47 7.07
CA LYS A 49 -4.09 16.07 5.65
C LYS A 49 -4.39 14.57 5.48
N ILE A 50 -3.82 13.72 6.34
CA ILE A 50 -4.12 12.28 6.37
C ILE A 50 -5.61 12.04 6.66
N THR A 51 -6.19 12.75 7.64
CA THR A 51 -7.63 12.70 7.92
C THR A 51 -8.47 13.09 6.69
N ILE A 52 -8.10 14.15 5.96
CA ILE A 52 -8.80 14.55 4.73
C ILE A 52 -8.76 13.44 3.68
N GLY A 53 -7.58 12.85 3.42
CA GLY A 53 -7.44 11.75 2.47
C GLY A 53 -8.26 10.52 2.88
N PHE A 54 -8.28 10.20 4.17
CA PHE A 54 -9.08 9.11 4.73
C PHE A 54 -10.58 9.34 4.50
N LEU A 55 -11.09 10.52 4.86
CA LEU A 55 -12.51 10.87 4.67
C LEU A 55 -12.91 10.89 3.19
N TRP A 56 -12.04 11.39 2.32
CA TRP A 56 -12.28 11.38 0.88
C TRP A 56 -12.39 9.97 0.33
N LEU A 57 -11.53 9.04 0.75
CA LEU A 57 -11.61 7.65 0.33
C LEU A 57 -12.88 6.96 0.83
N LEU A 58 -13.31 7.23 2.07
CA LEU A 58 -14.58 6.73 2.59
C LEU A 58 -15.76 7.25 1.75
N GLU A 59 -15.76 8.53 1.37
CA GLU A 59 -16.79 9.08 0.49
C GLU A 59 -16.81 8.40 -0.89
N LYS A 60 -15.63 8.11 -1.46
CA LYS A 60 -15.56 7.34 -2.72
C LYS A 60 -16.07 5.92 -2.54
N ASN A 61 -15.78 5.27 -1.42
CA ASN A 61 -16.29 3.93 -1.13
C ASN A 61 -17.83 3.93 -0.97
N CYS A 62 -18.40 4.93 -0.27
CA CYS A 62 -19.84 5.12 -0.23
C CYS A 62 -20.45 5.30 -1.62
N SER A 63 -19.77 6.02 -2.52
CA SER A 63 -20.26 6.27 -3.87
C SER A 63 -20.32 5.00 -4.73
N ILE A 64 -19.39 4.04 -4.53
CA ILE A 64 -19.46 2.71 -5.19
C ILE A 64 -20.74 1.97 -4.78
N SER A 65 -21.22 2.18 -3.55
CA SER A 65 -22.39 1.48 -3.01
C SER A 65 -23.72 1.82 -3.71
N LYS A 66 -23.78 2.95 -4.43
CA LYS A 66 -24.97 3.47 -5.14
C LYS A 66 -25.14 2.98 -6.57
N ASN A 67 -24.07 2.55 -7.23
CA ASN A 67 -24.05 2.38 -8.69
C ASN A 67 -24.30 0.95 -9.18
N THR A 68 -24.61 0.01 -8.29
CA THR A 68 -24.88 -1.39 -8.67
C THR A 68 -26.06 -1.94 -7.89
N ASP A 69 -27.11 -2.35 -8.61
CA ASP A 69 -28.28 -3.06 -8.07
C ASP A 69 -27.91 -4.44 -7.50
N ASP A 70 -26.74 -4.97 -7.88
CA ASP A 70 -26.24 -6.25 -7.40
C ASP A 70 -25.34 -6.09 -6.16
N TYR A 71 -25.45 -7.06 -5.26
CA TYR A 71 -24.90 -7.06 -3.91
C TYR A 71 -23.36 -6.96 -3.89
N ASN A 72 -22.85 -5.73 -3.88
CA ASN A 72 -21.43 -5.43 -4.02
C ASN A 72 -20.67 -5.28 -2.68
N GLU A 73 -21.14 -5.95 -1.61
CA GLU A 73 -20.54 -5.92 -0.26
C GLU A 73 -19.04 -6.28 -0.32
N ASN A 74 -18.67 -7.24 -1.17
CA ASN A 74 -17.28 -7.66 -1.35
C ASN A 74 -16.37 -6.52 -1.84
N ASN A 75 -16.77 -5.70 -2.80
CA ASN A 75 -15.93 -4.60 -3.26
C ASN A 75 -15.87 -3.45 -2.25
N ILE A 76 -16.97 -3.13 -1.57
CA ILE A 76 -16.98 -2.10 -0.52
C ILE A 76 -16.06 -2.53 0.64
N SER A 77 -16.12 -3.81 1.00
CA SER A 77 -15.32 -4.46 2.04
C SER A 77 -13.83 -4.50 1.67
N ALA A 78 -13.50 -4.90 0.44
CA ALA A 78 -12.14 -4.88 -0.07
C ALA A 78 -11.59 -3.45 -0.13
N PHE A 79 -12.38 -2.49 -0.62
CA PHE A 79 -11.97 -1.09 -0.64
C PHE A 79 -11.73 -0.58 0.78
N PHE A 80 -12.62 -0.86 1.74
CA PHE A 80 -12.42 -0.46 3.13
C PHE A 80 -11.12 -1.03 3.72
N LEU A 81 -10.82 -2.30 3.48
CA LEU A 81 -9.54 -2.91 3.85
C LEU A 81 -8.36 -2.08 3.31
N TYR A 82 -8.35 -1.75 2.01
CA TYR A 82 -7.26 -0.99 1.41
C TYR A 82 -7.20 0.47 1.90
N ILE A 83 -8.32 1.08 2.29
CA ILE A 83 -8.36 2.39 2.93
C ILE A 83 -7.65 2.34 4.29
N ILE A 84 -7.92 1.33 5.11
CA ILE A 84 -7.26 1.14 6.41
C ILE A 84 -5.77 0.83 6.24
N SER A 85 -5.42 0.03 5.23
CA SER A 85 -4.02 -0.23 4.87
C SER A 85 -3.28 1.05 4.46
N TRP A 86 -3.89 1.87 3.60
CA TRP A 86 -3.34 3.18 3.20
C TRP A 86 -3.16 4.11 4.39
N LEU A 87 -4.18 4.21 5.26
CA LEU A 87 -4.12 5.04 6.46
C LEU A 87 -2.94 4.62 7.34
N SER A 88 -2.78 3.31 7.54
CA SER A 88 -1.66 2.75 8.31
C SER A 88 -0.31 3.09 7.68
N TYR A 89 -0.19 2.97 6.36
CA TYR A 89 1.03 3.32 5.65
C TYR A 89 1.39 4.81 5.76
N GLN A 90 0.40 5.70 5.72
CA GLN A 90 0.62 7.14 5.91
C GLN A 90 1.02 7.46 7.36
N LEU A 91 0.32 6.87 8.35
CA LEU A 91 0.63 7.07 9.77
C LEU A 91 2.01 6.50 10.15
N ASN A 92 2.41 5.35 9.57
CA ASN A 92 3.72 4.73 9.81
C ASN A 92 4.89 5.60 9.31
N GLN A 93 4.64 6.46 8.33
CA GLN A 93 5.64 7.39 7.79
C GLN A 93 5.61 8.76 8.50
N ASN A 94 4.55 9.08 9.23
CA ASN A 94 4.37 10.38 9.85
C ASN A 94 5.36 10.60 11.01
N SER A 95 5.97 11.78 11.08
CA SER A 95 6.87 12.18 12.16
C SER A 95 6.21 13.05 13.22
N GLU A 96 5.03 13.63 12.96
CA GLU A 96 4.36 14.51 13.93
C GLU A 96 3.95 13.75 15.20
N ARG A 97 3.47 12.52 15.03
CA ARG A 97 3.02 11.67 16.13
C ARG A 97 3.05 10.20 15.77
N TYR A 98 3.47 9.39 16.73
CA TYR A 98 3.47 7.93 16.62
C TYR A 98 2.19 7.33 17.21
N PHE A 99 1.53 6.50 16.42
CA PHE A 99 0.41 5.67 16.85
C PHE A 99 0.83 4.20 16.76
N THR A 100 0.46 3.39 17.75
CA THR A 100 0.80 1.96 17.72
C THR A 100 -0.24 1.20 16.92
N LYS A 101 -1.52 1.48 17.18
CA LYS A 101 -2.67 0.88 16.51
C LYS A 101 -3.47 1.93 15.75
N ILE A 102 -4.22 1.49 14.74
CA ILE A 102 -5.09 2.39 13.97
C ILE A 102 -6.20 2.95 14.87
N SER A 103 -6.68 2.16 15.83
CA SER A 103 -7.70 2.58 16.80
C SER A 103 -7.26 3.77 17.66
N ASP A 104 -5.96 3.94 17.93
CA ASP A 104 -5.45 5.12 18.65
C ASP A 104 -5.71 6.41 17.85
N PHE A 105 -5.33 6.41 16.56
CA PHE A 105 -5.60 7.55 15.66
C PHE A 105 -7.10 7.74 15.45
N TYR A 106 -7.84 6.65 15.25
CA TYR A 106 -9.26 6.70 14.97
C TYR A 106 -10.04 7.34 16.12
N ASN A 107 -9.76 6.93 17.36
CA ASN A 107 -10.42 7.49 18.54
C ASN A 107 -10.14 8.98 18.74
N GLU A 108 -8.92 9.41 18.43
CA GLU A 108 -8.50 10.80 18.64
C GLU A 108 -8.93 11.74 17.50
N TYR A 109 -8.80 11.31 16.24
CA TYR A 109 -8.99 12.18 15.07
C TYR A 109 -10.30 11.93 14.31
N ILE A 110 -10.93 10.77 14.47
CA ILE A 110 -12.07 10.34 13.64
C ILE A 110 -13.37 10.23 14.43
N SER A 111 -13.39 9.56 15.58
CA SER A 111 -14.64 9.21 16.29
C SER A 111 -15.53 10.41 16.63
N ASN A 112 -14.94 11.56 16.96
CA ASN A 112 -15.68 12.80 17.28
C ASN A 112 -15.63 13.83 16.13
N ASN A 113 -15.13 13.45 14.96
CA ASN A 113 -15.02 14.35 13.82
C ASN A 113 -16.40 14.53 13.16
N GLN A 114 -16.90 15.77 13.14
CA GLN A 114 -18.22 16.06 12.59
C GLN A 114 -18.35 15.67 11.10
N ASN A 115 -17.29 15.86 10.31
CA ASN A 115 -17.29 15.51 8.88
C ASN A 115 -17.39 14.00 8.68
N TYR A 116 -16.69 13.22 9.51
CA TYR A 116 -16.81 11.76 9.53
C TYR A 116 -18.23 11.32 9.90
N MET A 117 -18.77 11.86 11.00
CA MET A 117 -20.09 11.50 11.50
C MET A 117 -21.19 11.85 10.50
N ASN A 118 -21.10 13.02 9.85
CA ASN A 118 -22.04 13.44 8.81
C ASN A 118 -21.96 12.51 7.59
N LEU A 119 -20.75 12.09 7.18
CA LEU A 119 -20.56 11.20 6.06
C LEU A 119 -21.15 9.81 6.32
N ILE A 120 -20.80 9.19 7.45
CA ILE A 120 -21.16 7.79 7.73
C ILE A 120 -22.61 7.62 8.19
N ASN A 121 -23.21 8.63 8.81
CA ASN A 121 -24.63 8.58 9.22
C ASN A 121 -25.62 9.00 8.13
N ASP A 122 -25.15 9.41 6.94
CA ASP A 122 -26.03 9.58 5.79
C ASP A 122 -26.44 8.19 5.26
N ASP A 123 -27.54 7.65 5.78
CA ASP A 123 -28.06 6.33 5.41
C ASP A 123 -28.41 6.23 3.91
N ASN A 124 -28.75 7.35 3.27
CA ASN A 124 -29.02 7.39 1.83
C ASN A 124 -27.74 7.24 1.00
N LYS A 125 -26.55 7.46 1.60
CA LYS A 125 -25.26 7.45 0.91
C LYS A 125 -24.30 6.35 1.36
N CYS A 126 -24.22 6.09 2.66
CA CYS A 126 -23.12 5.35 3.27
C CYS A 126 -23.54 4.16 4.14
N LYS A 127 -24.84 3.80 4.19
CA LYS A 127 -25.36 2.71 5.03
C LYS A 127 -24.54 1.41 4.93
N LYS A 128 -24.26 0.95 3.70
CA LYS A 128 -23.48 -0.30 3.49
C LYS A 128 -22.05 -0.21 4.02
N LEU A 129 -21.40 0.95 3.85
CA LEU A 129 -20.05 1.16 4.36
C LEU A 129 -20.05 1.17 5.89
N LYS A 130 -21.03 1.82 6.52
CA LYS A 130 -21.21 1.81 7.97
C LYS A 130 -21.30 0.39 8.53
N GLU A 131 -22.15 -0.45 7.94
CA GLU A 131 -22.30 -1.86 8.32
C GLU A 131 -20.98 -2.64 8.17
N ILE A 132 -20.19 -2.37 7.12
CA ILE A 132 -18.88 -2.99 6.90
C ILE A 132 -17.86 -2.53 7.95
N ILE A 133 -17.82 -1.24 8.27
CA ILE A 133 -16.93 -0.69 9.32
C ILE A 133 -17.23 -1.40 10.65
N ASP A 134 -18.51 -1.54 11.00
CA ASP A 134 -18.93 -2.20 12.25
C ASP A 134 -18.53 -3.69 12.28
N LYS A 135 -18.72 -4.41 11.16
CA LYS A 135 -18.34 -5.83 11.02
C LYS A 135 -16.82 -6.05 11.03
N LYS A 136 -16.04 -5.12 10.45
CA LYS A 136 -14.58 -5.21 10.28
C LYS A 136 -13.80 -4.29 11.22
N LYS A 137 -14.36 -3.97 12.39
CA LYS A 137 -13.70 -3.13 13.39
C LYS A 137 -12.37 -3.70 13.87
N ASP A 138 -12.20 -5.02 13.78
CA ASP A 138 -10.97 -5.73 14.14
C ASP A 138 -9.77 -5.30 13.28
N LEU A 139 -10.01 -4.79 12.06
CA LEU A 139 -8.96 -4.18 11.25
C LEU A 139 -8.34 -2.94 11.90
N LEU A 140 -9.09 -2.21 12.73
CA LEU A 140 -8.59 -1.02 13.43
C LEU A 140 -7.65 -1.38 14.60
N ASP A 141 -7.71 -2.61 15.10
CA ASP A 141 -6.87 -3.06 16.22
C ASP A 141 -5.50 -3.61 15.79
N ILE A 142 -5.26 -3.71 14.47
CA ILE A 142 -3.99 -4.14 13.90
C ILE A 142 -2.92 -3.07 14.13
N ASN A 143 -1.68 -3.51 14.36
CA ASN A 143 -0.54 -2.60 14.47
C ASN A 143 -0.33 -1.86 13.15
N ILE A 144 -0.09 -0.54 13.23
CA ILE A 144 0.08 0.32 12.06
C ILE A 144 1.22 -0.15 11.15
N LYS A 145 2.33 -0.64 11.72
CA LYS A 145 3.46 -1.16 10.94
C LYS A 145 3.08 -2.43 10.19
N ASP A 146 2.38 -3.35 10.83
CA ASP A 146 1.94 -4.60 10.20
C ASP A 146 0.94 -4.30 9.07
N MET A 147 -0.04 -3.42 9.34
CA MET A 147 -1.03 -3.04 8.34
C MET A 147 -0.43 -2.25 7.17
N SER A 148 0.60 -1.44 7.42
CA SER A 148 1.37 -0.71 6.41
C SER A 148 2.02 -1.65 5.39
N ASN A 149 2.48 -2.84 5.80
CA ASN A 149 3.06 -3.83 4.89
C ASN A 149 2.04 -4.37 3.87
N PHE A 150 0.77 -4.51 4.25
CA PHE A 150 -0.30 -4.92 3.32
C PHE A 150 -0.61 -3.84 2.29
N TYR A 151 -0.49 -2.55 2.64
CA TYR A 151 -0.62 -1.48 1.66
C TYR A 151 0.48 -1.53 0.59
N GLU A 152 1.71 -1.89 0.98
CA GLU A 152 2.79 -2.08 0.01
C GLU A 152 2.47 -3.19 -0.98
N ALA A 153 1.96 -4.34 -0.52
CA ALA A 153 1.50 -5.42 -1.39
C ALA A 153 0.35 -4.97 -2.29
N PHE A 154 -0.62 -4.23 -1.74
CA PHE A 154 -1.74 -3.67 -2.49
C PHE A 154 -1.28 -2.72 -3.62
N LYS A 155 -0.29 -1.85 -3.38
CA LYS A 155 0.27 -0.98 -4.43
C LYS A 155 0.86 -1.79 -5.59
N LEU A 156 1.56 -2.88 -5.28
CA LEU A 156 2.11 -3.77 -6.29
C LEU A 156 1.00 -4.47 -7.07
N LEU A 157 -0.06 -4.94 -6.40
CA LEU A 157 -1.25 -5.48 -7.05
C LEU A 157 -1.88 -4.45 -8.00
N CYS A 158 -2.00 -3.19 -7.58
CA CYS A 158 -2.48 -2.11 -8.44
C CYS A 158 -1.58 -1.85 -9.64
N SER A 159 -0.26 -2.04 -9.54
CA SER A 159 0.63 -1.98 -10.71
C SER A 159 0.26 -3.04 -11.74
N VAL A 160 -0.01 -4.27 -11.30
CA VAL A 160 -0.46 -5.35 -12.20
C VAL A 160 -1.78 -4.96 -12.88
N HIS A 161 -2.78 -4.47 -12.12
CA HIS A 161 -4.03 -3.97 -12.68
C HIS A 161 -3.81 -2.84 -13.70
N GLY A 162 -2.93 -1.89 -13.41
CA GLY A 162 -2.61 -0.77 -14.30
C GLY A 162 -2.00 -1.23 -15.62
N THR A 163 -1.07 -2.18 -15.58
CA THR A 163 -0.45 -2.78 -16.78
C THR A 163 -1.49 -3.52 -17.63
N VAL A 164 -2.42 -4.25 -17.00
CA VAL A 164 -3.56 -4.90 -17.67
C VAL A 164 -4.49 -3.87 -18.32
N ALA A 165 -4.81 -2.77 -17.62
CA ALA A 165 -5.67 -1.71 -18.14
C ALA A 165 -5.06 -0.99 -19.37
N MET A 166 -3.73 -0.95 -19.47
CA MET A 166 -3.01 -0.47 -20.66
C MET A 166 -2.95 -1.50 -21.81
N SER A 167 -3.57 -2.67 -21.65
CA SER A 167 -3.49 -3.80 -22.60
C SER A 167 -2.05 -4.24 -22.90
N LYS A 168 -1.13 -4.05 -21.94
CA LYS A 168 0.27 -4.44 -22.05
C LYS A 168 0.44 -5.89 -21.56
N TYR A 169 0.06 -6.84 -22.40
CA TYR A 169 0.24 -8.26 -22.14
C TYR A 169 1.62 -8.71 -22.65
N ASP A 170 2.67 -8.25 -21.99
CA ASP A 170 4.07 -8.55 -22.33
C ASP A 170 4.91 -8.81 -21.05
N ASN A 171 6.24 -8.80 -21.18
CA ASN A 171 7.16 -8.99 -20.07
C ASN A 171 6.98 -7.97 -18.92
N THR A 172 6.36 -6.81 -19.17
CA THR A 172 6.02 -5.82 -18.13
C THR A 172 5.01 -6.39 -17.16
N LEU A 173 3.95 -7.03 -17.68
CA LEU A 173 2.91 -7.64 -16.86
C LEU A 173 3.46 -8.79 -16.01
N LEU A 174 4.30 -9.62 -16.62
CA LEU A 174 4.98 -10.69 -15.90
C LEU A 174 5.94 -10.15 -14.83
N GLY A 175 6.66 -9.06 -15.14
CA GLY A 175 7.52 -8.36 -14.19
C GLY A 175 6.75 -7.85 -12.98
N ASP A 176 5.67 -7.10 -13.20
CA ASP A 176 4.81 -6.58 -12.13
C ASP A 176 4.21 -7.71 -11.29
N ALA A 177 3.70 -8.77 -11.93
CA ALA A 177 3.16 -9.94 -11.25
C ALA A 177 4.21 -10.68 -10.41
N THR A 178 5.46 -10.75 -10.90
CA THR A 178 6.58 -11.36 -10.18
C THR A 178 6.98 -10.53 -8.96
N ILE A 179 7.01 -9.21 -9.08
CA ILE A 179 7.30 -8.31 -7.96
C ILE A 179 6.22 -8.43 -6.88
N PHE A 180 4.95 -8.45 -7.28
CA PHE A 180 3.83 -8.70 -6.37
C PHE A 180 3.94 -10.08 -5.69
N TYR A 181 4.22 -11.15 -6.46
CA TYR A 181 4.40 -12.50 -5.94
C TYR A 181 5.46 -12.55 -4.82
N ASN A 182 6.63 -11.94 -5.02
CA ASN A 182 7.69 -11.94 -4.03
C ASN A 182 7.25 -11.26 -2.73
N LYS A 183 6.62 -10.08 -2.83
CA LYS A 183 6.10 -9.37 -1.65
C LYS A 183 5.01 -10.18 -0.94
N TYR A 184 4.11 -10.81 -1.69
CA TYR A 184 3.07 -11.66 -1.12
C TYR A 184 3.67 -12.86 -0.40
N ALA A 185 4.67 -13.53 -0.98
CA ALA A 185 5.33 -14.67 -0.38
C ALA A 185 5.98 -14.33 0.98
N GLU A 186 6.63 -13.17 1.09
CA GLU A 186 7.16 -12.66 2.36
C GLU A 186 6.06 -12.45 3.41
N LEU A 187 4.96 -11.81 3.03
CA LEU A 187 3.84 -11.59 3.95
C LEU A 187 3.18 -12.91 4.34
N ASN A 188 2.99 -13.82 3.40
CA ASN A 188 2.41 -15.13 3.66
C ASN A 188 3.27 -15.93 4.65
N ASP A 189 4.59 -15.93 4.48
CA ASP A 189 5.49 -16.64 5.40
C ASP A 189 5.45 -16.07 6.82
N TYR A 190 5.27 -14.76 6.98
CA TYR A 190 5.21 -14.13 8.32
C TYR A 190 3.81 -14.12 8.95
N TYR A 191 2.77 -13.84 8.17
CA TYR A 191 1.42 -13.53 8.65
C TYR A 191 0.36 -14.61 8.39
N ASN A 192 0.66 -15.69 7.66
CA ASN A 192 -0.29 -16.78 7.43
C ASN A 192 -0.41 -17.71 8.64
N VAL A 193 -0.83 -17.14 9.78
CA VAL A 193 -1.23 -17.86 10.99
C VAL A 193 -2.73 -18.01 10.96
N GLU A 194 -3.21 -19.25 11.02
CA GLU A 194 -4.63 -19.58 10.89
C GLU A 194 -5.51 -18.77 11.86
N ASN A 195 -6.68 -18.35 11.38
CA ASN A 195 -7.69 -17.63 12.15
C ASN A 195 -7.25 -16.26 12.72
N THR A 196 -6.17 -15.66 12.21
CA THR A 196 -5.75 -14.31 12.58
C THR A 196 -6.35 -13.25 11.65
N PRO A 197 -6.44 -11.97 12.09
CA PRO A 197 -6.83 -10.87 11.19
C PRO A 197 -5.91 -10.78 9.96
N HIS A 198 -4.61 -10.99 10.17
CA HIS A 198 -3.61 -10.90 9.10
C HIS A 198 -3.77 -12.00 8.05
N SER A 199 -4.07 -13.24 8.45
CA SER A 199 -4.33 -14.32 7.49
C SER A 199 -5.60 -14.09 6.67
N LYS A 200 -6.61 -13.42 7.23
CA LYS A 200 -7.81 -13.01 6.48
C LYS A 200 -7.46 -11.97 5.41
N ILE A 201 -6.62 -10.98 5.73
CA ILE A 201 -6.14 -9.99 4.76
C ILE A 201 -5.33 -10.65 3.63
N LEU A 202 -4.47 -11.62 3.97
CA LEU A 202 -3.74 -12.41 2.97
C LEU A 202 -4.68 -13.20 2.04
N SER A 203 -5.76 -13.75 2.59
CA SER A 203 -6.79 -14.45 1.82
C SER A 203 -7.54 -13.50 0.88
N ASP A 204 -7.84 -12.28 1.32
CA ASP A 204 -8.47 -11.25 0.48
C ASP A 204 -7.54 -10.85 -0.69
N LEU A 205 -6.24 -10.59 -0.41
CA LEU A 205 -5.22 -10.29 -1.42
C LEU A 205 -5.04 -11.44 -2.44
N LEU A 206 -5.00 -12.69 -1.96
CA LEU A 206 -4.92 -13.90 -2.79
C LEU A 206 -6.12 -13.98 -3.73
N THR A 207 -7.32 -13.80 -3.18
CA THR A 207 -8.57 -13.83 -3.93
C THR A 207 -8.58 -12.74 -5.01
N ASP A 208 -8.13 -11.54 -4.66
CA ASP A 208 -8.07 -10.42 -5.59
C ASP A 208 -7.10 -10.65 -6.74
N TYR A 209 -5.90 -11.17 -6.45
CA TYR A 209 -4.92 -11.54 -7.48
C TYR A 209 -5.42 -12.68 -8.38
N ASN A 210 -6.04 -13.71 -7.81
CA ASN A 210 -6.57 -14.84 -8.60
C ASN A 210 -7.66 -14.38 -9.57
N LYS A 211 -8.56 -13.48 -9.15
CA LYS A 211 -9.56 -12.86 -10.04
C LYS A 211 -8.91 -12.09 -11.19
N LEU A 212 -7.84 -11.34 -10.90
CA LEU A 212 -7.06 -10.63 -11.93
C LEU A 212 -6.41 -11.60 -12.91
N LYS A 213 -5.78 -12.67 -12.39
CA LYS A 213 -5.14 -13.72 -13.17
C LYS A 213 -6.14 -14.41 -14.10
N GLU A 214 -7.33 -14.77 -13.62
CA GLU A 214 -8.42 -15.34 -14.43
C GLU A 214 -8.86 -14.40 -15.55
N LYS A 215 -9.06 -13.11 -15.23
CA LYS A 215 -9.41 -12.08 -16.22
C LYS A 215 -8.31 -11.90 -17.29
N CYS A 216 -7.05 -12.11 -16.94
CA CYS A 216 -5.96 -12.07 -17.91
C CYS A 216 -5.90 -13.34 -18.76
N GLY A 217 -6.14 -14.51 -18.17
CA GLY A 217 -6.13 -15.80 -18.86
C GLY A 217 -7.11 -15.89 -20.03
N SER A 218 -8.25 -15.18 -19.95
CA SER A 218 -9.22 -15.10 -21.06
C SER A 218 -8.80 -14.18 -22.20
N ASN A 219 -7.82 -13.29 -21.99
CA ASN A 219 -7.43 -12.24 -22.94
C ASN A 219 -6.03 -12.42 -23.54
N VAL A 220 -5.25 -13.41 -23.09
CA VAL A 220 -3.87 -13.64 -23.53
C VAL A 220 -3.78 -14.88 -24.42
N ASN A 221 -3.09 -14.77 -25.55
CA ASN A 221 -2.58 -15.93 -26.30
C ASN A 221 -1.57 -16.70 -25.41
N ASN A 222 -2.05 -17.68 -24.63
CA ASN A 222 -1.42 -18.83 -23.94
C ASN A 222 0.06 -18.79 -23.44
N SER A 223 0.80 -17.69 -23.56
CA SER A 223 2.26 -17.63 -23.36
C SER A 223 2.67 -16.96 -22.05
N ILE A 224 1.80 -16.16 -21.44
CA ILE A 224 2.10 -15.50 -20.15
C ILE A 224 1.55 -16.34 -19.02
N GLN A 225 2.44 -17.08 -18.38
CA GLN A 225 2.11 -17.88 -17.20
C GLN A 225 2.34 -17.06 -15.93
N PHE A 226 1.24 -16.57 -15.34
CA PHE A 226 1.28 -15.86 -14.06
C PHE A 226 1.76 -16.77 -12.92
N PRO A 227 2.63 -16.28 -12.02
CA PRO A 227 3.04 -17.04 -10.85
C PRO A 227 1.82 -17.37 -9.98
N SER A 228 1.77 -18.59 -9.46
CA SER A 228 0.76 -19.00 -8.47
C SER A 228 1.25 -18.61 -7.08
N LEU A 229 0.42 -17.89 -6.32
CA LEU A 229 0.77 -17.47 -4.97
C LEU A 229 0.85 -18.65 -4.00
N PRO A 230 1.77 -18.63 -3.02
CA PRO A 230 1.83 -19.66 -1.98
C PRO A 230 0.61 -19.59 -1.06
N THR A 231 0.07 -20.74 -0.66
CA THR A 231 -1.06 -20.83 0.30
C THR A 231 -0.65 -21.26 1.69
N GLU A 232 0.59 -21.73 1.85
CA GLU A 232 1.17 -22.20 3.11
C GLU A 232 2.45 -21.44 3.42
N ARG A 233 2.81 -21.35 4.70
CA ARG A 233 4.09 -20.74 5.12
C ARG A 233 5.23 -21.62 4.63
N ALA A 234 6.22 -21.03 3.98
CA ALA A 234 7.41 -21.76 3.54
C ALA A 234 8.14 -22.36 4.75
N THR A 235 8.25 -21.62 5.86
CA THR A 235 8.88 -22.15 7.08
C THR A 235 8.13 -23.35 7.66
N LYS A 236 6.80 -23.39 7.55
CA LYS A 236 6.00 -24.52 8.03
C LYS A 236 6.30 -25.78 7.22
N SER A 237 6.31 -25.68 5.89
CA SER A 237 6.61 -26.83 5.02
C SER A 237 8.07 -27.31 5.16
N PHE A 238 9.03 -26.39 5.38
CA PHE A 238 10.40 -26.76 5.73
C PHE A 238 10.48 -27.50 7.08
N LEU A 239 9.77 -27.03 8.10
CA LEU A 239 9.75 -27.67 9.43
C LEU A 239 9.07 -29.05 9.40
N GLU A 240 7.97 -29.21 8.67
CA GLU A 240 7.26 -30.50 8.56
C GLU A 240 8.06 -31.54 7.77
N ASN A 241 8.81 -31.11 6.74
CA ASN A 241 9.64 -32.00 5.92
C ASN A 241 11.05 -32.25 6.50
N SER A 242 11.42 -31.58 7.59
CA SER A 242 12.73 -31.73 8.22
C SER A 242 12.62 -32.51 9.55
N SER A 243 13.34 -33.61 9.67
CA SER A 243 13.44 -34.43 10.90
C SER A 243 14.28 -33.76 11.99
N ILE A 244 14.41 -32.42 11.95
CA ILE A 244 15.38 -31.67 12.73
C ILE A 244 14.59 -30.74 13.65
N LYS A 245 14.64 -31.01 14.96
CA LYS A 245 14.18 -30.07 16.00
C LYS A 245 15.09 -28.83 15.96
N ILE A 246 14.77 -27.87 15.11
CA ILE A 246 15.46 -26.58 15.05
C ILE A 246 14.78 -25.65 16.05
N SER A 247 15.51 -25.28 17.10
CA SER A 247 15.12 -24.21 18.03
C SER A 247 14.94 -22.91 17.26
N VAL A 248 13.84 -22.20 17.49
CA VAL A 248 13.43 -20.98 16.79
C VAL A 248 14.49 -19.89 16.97
N ILE A 249 15.45 -19.80 16.05
CA ILE A 249 16.33 -18.62 15.97
C ILE A 249 15.52 -17.51 15.29
N PRO A 250 15.30 -16.34 15.93
CA PRO A 250 14.55 -15.26 15.32
C PRO A 250 15.26 -14.78 14.06
N MET A 251 14.52 -14.69 12.96
CA MET A 251 14.91 -14.18 11.63
C MET A 251 15.39 -12.71 11.62
N ILE A 252 15.56 -12.11 12.81
CA ILE A 252 16.11 -10.79 13.07
C ILE A 252 17.54 -10.65 12.53
N PHE A 253 18.33 -11.74 12.52
CA PHE A 253 19.73 -11.70 12.08
C PHE A 253 19.90 -11.50 10.56
N ILE A 254 18.94 -11.92 9.73
CA ILE A 254 19.01 -11.74 8.26
C ILE A 254 18.76 -10.26 7.90
N PHE A 255 17.89 -9.58 8.64
CA PHE A 255 17.61 -8.16 8.44
C PHE A 255 18.82 -7.26 8.76
N PHE A 256 19.59 -7.56 9.81
CA PHE A 256 20.82 -6.80 10.10
C PHE A 256 21.86 -6.95 8.98
N ALA A 257 22.01 -8.14 8.40
CA ALA A 257 22.96 -8.37 7.32
C ALA A 257 22.59 -7.56 6.05
N LEU A 258 21.31 -7.52 5.67
CA LEU A 258 20.84 -6.78 4.50
C LEU A 258 20.87 -5.26 4.70
N ILE A 259 20.57 -4.78 5.91
CA ILE A 259 20.66 -3.34 6.25
C ILE A 259 22.12 -2.86 6.25
N ILE A 260 23.06 -3.65 6.79
CA ILE A 260 24.50 -3.32 6.76
C ILE A 260 25.02 -3.32 5.32
N LEU A 261 24.56 -4.24 4.46
CA LEU A 261 24.93 -4.28 3.05
C LEU A 261 24.39 -3.06 2.27
N GLY A 262 23.16 -2.62 2.56
CA GLY A 262 22.57 -1.41 1.97
C GLY A 262 23.31 -0.11 2.38
N ILE A 263 23.71 0.00 3.64
CA ILE A 263 24.45 1.18 4.16
C ILE A 263 25.86 1.24 3.56
N THR A 264 26.55 0.11 3.45
CA THR A 264 27.91 0.03 2.87
C THR A 264 27.90 0.35 1.37
N TYR A 265 26.90 -0.14 0.62
CA TYR A 265 26.75 0.18 -0.81
C TYR A 265 26.47 1.67 -1.05
N LYS A 266 25.62 2.30 -0.22
CA LYS A 266 25.32 3.75 -0.31
C LYS A 266 26.55 4.62 -0.03
N ARG A 267 27.37 4.24 0.95
CA ARG A 267 28.61 4.97 1.28
C ARG A 267 29.65 4.85 0.16
N SER A 268 29.83 3.66 -0.40
CA SER A 268 30.73 3.40 -1.54
C SER A 268 30.35 4.20 -2.81
N SER A 269 29.06 4.24 -3.17
CA SER A 269 28.58 5.03 -4.31
C SER A 269 28.85 6.53 -4.14
N SER A 270 28.73 7.05 -2.91
CA SER A 270 29.00 8.46 -2.63
C SER A 270 30.48 8.85 -2.81
N ASP A 271 31.40 7.97 -2.40
CA ASP A 271 32.84 8.18 -2.57
C ASP A 271 33.26 8.04 -4.04
N PHE A 272 32.62 7.15 -4.80
CA PHE A 272 32.83 7.05 -6.24
C PHE A 272 32.43 8.34 -6.97
N ARG A 273 31.26 8.92 -6.65
CA ARG A 273 30.81 10.21 -7.21
C ARG A 273 31.78 11.35 -6.89
N LYS A 274 32.29 11.42 -5.65
CA LYS A 274 33.29 12.43 -5.26
C LYS A 274 34.60 12.28 -6.05
N LYS A 275 35.07 11.04 -6.26
CA LYS A 275 36.24 10.76 -7.11
C LYS A 275 36.00 11.18 -8.57
N LEU A 276 34.83 10.86 -9.13
CA LEU A 276 34.47 11.23 -10.50
C LEU A 276 34.42 12.75 -10.71
N GLN A 277 33.84 13.50 -9.77
CA GLN A 277 33.84 14.97 -9.79
C GLN A 277 35.26 15.55 -9.75
N LYS A 278 36.13 15.00 -8.90
CA LYS A 278 37.54 15.42 -8.81
C LYS A 278 38.31 15.15 -10.10
N PHE A 279 38.05 14.02 -10.77
CA PHE A 279 38.61 13.71 -12.08
C PHE A 279 38.12 14.69 -13.16
N ASN A 280 36.83 14.98 -13.22
CA ASN A 280 36.26 15.95 -14.17
C ASN A 280 36.86 17.36 -13.99
N LEU A 281 37.08 17.79 -12.74
CA LEU A 281 37.74 19.07 -12.46
C LEU A 281 39.21 19.11 -12.93
N ARG A 282 39.94 18.00 -12.80
CA ARG A 282 41.32 17.88 -13.30
C ARG A 282 41.37 17.92 -14.83
N ILE A 283 40.48 17.21 -15.51
CA ILE A 283 40.36 17.24 -16.98
C ILE A 283 40.05 18.66 -17.46
N LYS A 284 39.13 19.38 -16.77
CA LYS A 284 38.79 20.76 -17.11
C LYS A 284 39.98 21.72 -16.93
N LYS A 285 40.82 21.53 -15.91
CA LYS A 285 42.06 22.30 -15.71
C LYS A 285 43.11 22.01 -16.79
N ILE A 286 43.26 20.75 -17.21
CA ILE A 286 44.18 20.35 -18.27
C ILE A 286 43.74 20.95 -19.61
N LYS A 287 42.45 20.85 -19.98
CA LYS A 287 41.91 21.47 -21.21
C LYS A 287 42.13 22.99 -21.25
N ARG A 288 42.02 23.69 -20.12
CA ARG A 288 42.31 25.13 -20.04
C ARG A 288 43.79 25.48 -20.24
N LYS A 289 44.71 24.59 -19.89
CA LYS A 289 46.16 24.78 -20.12
C LYS A 289 46.59 24.46 -21.55
N ILE A 290 45.79 23.70 -22.30
CA ILE A 290 46.07 23.35 -23.69
C ILE A 290 45.54 24.43 -24.65
N ASN A 291 44.50 25.18 -24.24
CA ASN A 291 43.88 26.25 -25.03
C ASN A 291 44.47 27.65 -24.74
N HIS A 292 45.63 27.72 -24.09
CA HIS A 292 46.40 28.93 -23.81
C HIS A 292 47.82 28.72 -24.31
#